data_AF-A0A0M4GJI0-F1
#
_entry.id   AF-A0A0M4GJI0-F1
#
_cell.length_a   1.000
_cell.length_b   1.000
_cell.length_c   1.000
_cell.angle_alpha   90.00
_cell.angle_beta   90.00
_cell.angle_gamma   90.00
#
_symmetry.space_group_name_H-M   'P 1'
#
loop_
_entity.id
_entity.type
_entity.pdbx_description
1 polymer ?
#
loop_
_entity_poly.entity_id
_entity_poly.type
_entity_poly.pdbx_seq_one_letter_code
_entity_poly.pdbx_strand_id
1 'polypeptide(L)' 'MKCTQCQSEMVTDCGVNVEGVMYGIKIFKKSKGLFNKVSEKPKACVCPNCGYVAFYIDNNYKKFK' A
#
# COMPACT_ATOMS: atom_id res chain seq x y z
N MET A 1 -6.13 -11.38 -6.26
CA MET A 1 -6.44 -10.90 -4.89
C MET A 1 -7.93 -10.60 -4.89
N LYS A 2 -8.72 -11.10 -3.94
CA LYS A 2 -10.17 -10.90 -3.96
C LYS A 2 -10.58 -9.61 -3.26
N CYS A 3 -11.52 -8.88 -3.85
CA CYS A 3 -12.10 -7.69 -3.27
C CYS A 3 -12.90 -8.05 -2.00
N THR A 4 -12.60 -7.39 -0.88
CA THR A 4 -13.32 -7.63 0.39
C THR A 4 -14.78 -7.19 0.33
N GLN A 5 -15.14 -6.28 -0.57
CA GLN A 5 -16.52 -5.75 -0.71
C GLN A 5 -17.41 -6.61 -1.61
N CYS A 6 -16.90 -7.10 -2.75
CA CYS A 6 -17.72 -7.80 -3.76
C CYS A 6 -17.13 -9.14 -4.24
N GLN A 7 -16.02 -9.60 -3.66
CA GLN A 7 -15.37 -10.89 -3.93
C GLN A 7 -14.81 -11.09 -5.36
N SER A 8 -14.94 -10.10 -6.25
CA SER A 8 -14.30 -10.12 -7.58
C SER A 8 -12.77 -10.10 -7.50
N GLU A 9 -12.10 -10.65 -8.51
CA GLU A 9 -10.64 -10.50 -8.64
C GLU A 9 -10.26 -9.03 -8.85
N MET A 10 -9.20 -8.60 -8.16
CA MET A 10 -8.68 -7.24 -8.21
C MET A 10 -7.47 -7.15 -9.13
N VAL A 11 -7.32 -6.00 -9.78
CA VAL A 11 -6.08 -5.63 -10.48
C VAL A 11 -5.04 -5.26 -9.43
N THR A 12 -3.91 -5.97 -9.42
CA THR A 12 -2.82 -5.77 -8.45
C THR A 12 -1.65 -5.01 -9.08
N ASP A 13 -0.63 -4.70 -8.28
CA ASP A 13 0.61 -4.05 -8.72
C ASP A 13 0.42 -2.63 -9.26
N CYS A 14 -0.61 -1.92 -8.80
CA CYS A 14 -0.83 -0.53 -9.15
C CYS A 14 0.12 0.40 -8.39
N GLY A 15 0.71 1.37 -9.08
CA GLY A 15 1.48 2.45 -8.46
C GLY A 15 0.59 3.48 -7.75
N VAL A 16 1.15 4.17 -6.75
CA VAL A 16 0.44 5.21 -5.99
C VAL A 16 1.29 6.47 -5.97
N ASN A 17 0.78 7.54 -6.59
CA ASN A 17 1.40 8.85 -6.63
C ASN A 17 0.44 9.90 -6.08
N VAL A 18 0.99 11.01 -5.60
CA VAL A 18 0.21 12.22 -5.32
C VAL A 18 0.23 13.07 -6.59
N GLU A 19 -0.92 13.61 -6.99
CA GLU A 19 -1.03 14.43 -8.19
C GLU A 19 -0.15 15.68 -8.09
N GLY A 20 0.47 16.07 -9.21
CA GLY A 20 1.36 17.24 -9.26
C GLY A 20 2.75 17.04 -8.63
N VAL A 21 3.07 15.84 -8.12
CA VAL A 21 4.42 15.52 -7.62
C VAL A 21 4.97 14.23 -8.21
N MET A 22 6.29 14.17 -8.32
CA MET A 22 7.01 13.01 -8.86
C MET A 22 7.19 11.87 -7.83
N TYR A 23 6.81 12.09 -6.58
CA TYR A 23 6.97 11.13 -5.48
C TYR A 23 5.62 10.56 -5.04
N GLY A 24 5.62 9.26 -4.69
CA GLY A 24 4.47 8.60 -4.08
C GLY A 24 4.39 8.73 -2.57
N ILE A 25 3.38 8.08 -1.99
CA ILE A 25 3.20 8.00 -0.54
C ILE A 25 4.19 7.01 0.11
N LYS A 26 4.46 7.18 1.40
CA LYS A 26 5.32 6.28 2.19
C LYS A 26 4.66 5.99 3.54
N ILE A 27 4.60 4.71 3.91
CA ILE A 27 4.10 4.26 5.21
C ILE A 27 5.28 4.11 6.17
N PHE A 28 5.12 4.52 7.43
CA PHE A 28 6.17 4.39 8.45
C PHE A 28 5.64 3.92 9.81
N LYS A 29 6.46 3.17 10.54
CA LYS A 29 6.23 2.77 11.94
C LYS A 29 7.24 3.50 12.83
N LYS A 30 6.74 4.24 13.82
CA LYS A 30 7.59 4.80 14.89
C LYS A 30 7.90 3.69 15.89
N SER A 31 9.16 3.47 16.21
CA SER A 31 9.56 2.65 17.35
C SER A 31 10.08 3.51 18.50
N LYS A 32 10.27 2.92 19.68
CA LYS A 32 11.01 3.56 20.77
C LYS A 32 12.48 3.75 20.35
N GLY A 33 13.00 4.97 20.44
CA GLY A 33 14.38 5.35 20.05
C GLY A 33 14.47 6.28 18.82
N LEU A 34 15.53 7.10 18.76
CA LEU A 34 15.72 8.14 17.72
C LEU A 34 15.95 7.59 16.29
N PHE A 35 16.35 6.32 16.15
CA PHE A 35 16.92 5.80 14.89
C PHE A 35 16.14 4.65 14.21
N ASN A 36 15.06 4.15 14.80
CA ASN A 36 14.42 2.91 14.34
C ASN A 36 13.07 3.18 13.61
N LYS A 37 13.07 4.11 12.65
CA LYS A 37 11.91 4.33 11.77
C LYS A 37 11.93 3.32 10.61
N VAL A 38 11.02 2.36 10.64
CA VAL A 38 10.76 1.51 9.46
C VAL A 38 9.89 2.30 8.50
N SER A 39 10.23 2.27 7.21
CA SER A 39 9.43 2.93 6.18
C SER A 39 9.46 2.18 4.85
N GLU A 40 8.32 2.11 4.16
CA GLU A 40 8.17 1.43 2.87
C GLU A 40 7.18 2.19 1.97
N LYS A 41 7.32 2.02 0.65
CA LYS A 41 6.35 2.53 -0.33
C LYS A 41 5.27 1.47 -0.54
N PRO A 42 3.97 1.78 -0.34
CA PRO A 42 2.92 0.83 -0.63
C PRO A 42 2.68 0.73 -2.14
N LYS A 43 2.16 -0.42 -2.57
CA LYS A 43 1.46 -0.62 -3.83
C LYS A 43 -0.04 -0.58 -3.57
N ALA A 44 -0.83 -0.51 -4.64
CA ALA A 44 -2.28 -0.59 -4.57
C ALA A 44 -2.83 -1.75 -5.40
N CYS A 45 -4.04 -2.18 -5.06
CA CYS A 45 -4.90 -2.95 -5.93
C CYS A 45 -6.26 -2.25 -6.04
N VAL A 46 -6.89 -2.38 -7.20
CA VAL A 46 -8.18 -1.77 -7.51
C VAL A 46 -9.15 -2.85 -7.94
N CYS A 47 -10.35 -2.84 -7.37
CA CYS A 47 -11.45 -3.69 -7.83
C CYS A 47 -12.10 -3.04 -9.07
N PRO A 48 -12.05 -3.70 -10.25
CA PRO A 48 -12.66 -3.14 -11.45
C PRO A 48 -14.20 -3.18 -11.42
N ASN A 49 -14.79 -3.97 -10.51
CA ASN A 49 -16.24 -4.12 -10.41
C ASN A 49 -16.90 -3.05 -9.54
N CYS A 50 -16.30 -2.72 -8.39
CA CYS A 50 -16.92 -1.78 -7.42
C CYS A 50 -16.05 -0.57 -7.05
N GLY A 51 -14.84 -0.43 -7.62
CA GLY A 51 -13.96 0.71 -7.38
C GLY A 51 -13.23 0.69 -6.03
N TYR A 52 -13.39 -0.34 -5.21
CA TYR A 52 -12.65 -0.46 -3.95
C TYR A 52 -11.13 -0.50 -4.19
N VAL A 53 -10.39 0.30 -3.43
CA VAL A 53 -8.92 0.38 -3.48
C VAL A 53 -8.35 -0.11 -2.15
N ALA A 54 -7.31 -0.94 -2.21
CA ALA A 54 -6.53 -1.33 -1.03
C ALA A 54 -5.05 -1.07 -1.25
N PHE A 55 -4.37 -0.61 -0.20
CA PHE A 55 -2.92 -0.46 -0.16
C PHE A 55 -2.26 -1.66 0.52
N TYR A 56 -1.09 -2.07 0.03
CA TYR A 56 -0.31 -3.15 0.61
C TYR A 56 1.19 -2.92 0.43
N ILE A 57 2.01 -3.57 1.26
CA ILE A 57 3.47 -3.57 1.11
C ILE A 57 3.90 -4.91 0.53
N ASP A 58 4.57 -4.84 -0.61
CA ASP A 58 5.09 -6.00 -1.31
C ASP A 58 6.40 -6.48 -0.65
N ASN A 59 6.45 -7.75 -0.26
CA ASN A 59 7.58 -8.50 0.33
C ASN A 59 8.18 -7.97 1.66
N ASN A 60 8.13 -6.67 1.95
CA ASN A 60 8.81 -6.03 3.10
C ASN A 60 7.90 -5.73 4.30
N TYR A 61 6.64 -6.18 4.29
CA TYR A 61 5.68 -5.92 5.37
C TYR A 61 6.15 -6.45 6.74
N LYS A 62 7.03 -7.45 6.77
CA LYS A 62 7.61 -8.01 7.99
C LYS A 62 8.37 -6.98 8.83
N LYS A 63 8.89 -5.90 8.21
CA LYS A 63 9.55 -4.80 8.94
C LYS A 63 8.58 -4.05 9.85
N PHE A 64 7.27 -4.18 9.64
CA PHE A 64 6.22 -3.53 10.45
C PHE A 64 5.72 -4.38 11.62
N LYS A 65 6.19 -5.63 11.78
CA LYS A 65 5.96 -6.42 13.01
C LYS A 65 6.63 -5.75 14.21
#